data_AF-A0A536R9X0-F1
#
_entry.id   AF-A0A536R9X0-F1
#
_cell.length_a   1.000
_cell.length_b   1.000
_cell.length_c   1.000
_cell.angle_alpha   90.00
_cell.angle_beta   90.00
_cell.angle_gamma   90.00
#
_symmetry.space_group_name_H-M   'P 1'
#
loop_
_entity.id
_entity.type
_entity.pdbx_description
1 polymer ?
#
loop_
_entity_poly.entity_id
_entity_poly.type
_entity_poly.pdbx_seq_one_letter_code
_entity_poly.pdbx_strand_id
1 'polypeptide(L)'
;MRRATEHGMLAATDLADHLAKRGVPFREAHEIVGRIVRERLAAGKDLGGMTLEDLRGYDGRFEATALDEIRPENSMGSRASPGGTAPERVREALKEVTEALQK
;
A
#
# COMPACT_ATOMS: atom_id res chain seq x y z
N MET A 1 14.32 10.37 -5.67
CA MET A 1 13.13 10.22 -4.80
C MET A 1 12.77 8.75 -4.52
N ARG A 2 12.76 7.84 -5.52
CA ARG A 2 12.32 6.43 -5.34
C ARG A 2 12.84 5.68 -4.10
N ARG A 3 14.13 5.75 -3.79
CA ARG A 3 14.67 5.07 -2.58
C ARG A 3 13.95 5.48 -1.29
N ALA A 4 13.50 6.72 -1.17
CA ALA A 4 12.76 7.18 0.01
C ALA A 4 11.35 6.57 0.11
N THR A 5 10.77 6.08 -0.99
CA THR A 5 9.44 5.44 -0.99
C THR A 5 9.49 3.95 -0.65
N GLU A 6 10.69 3.35 -0.67
CA GLU A 6 10.92 1.95 -0.29
C GLU A 6 11.07 1.78 1.22
N HIS A 7 11.09 2.90 1.96
CA HIS A 7 11.32 2.93 3.39
C HIS A 7 10.18 3.60 4.16
N GLY A 8 10.04 3.27 5.45
CA GLY A 8 9.18 3.99 6.39
C GLY A 8 7.77 3.43 6.53
N MET A 9 7.55 2.15 6.20
CA MET A 9 6.24 1.49 6.39
C MET A 9 5.09 2.13 5.59
N LEU A 10 5.41 2.91 4.56
CA LEU A 10 4.43 3.68 3.77
C LEU A 10 3.32 2.79 3.17
N ALA A 11 3.68 1.56 2.84
CA ALA A 11 2.75 0.57 2.27
C ALA A 11 2.04 -0.30 3.33
N ALA A 12 2.13 0.02 4.62
CA ALA A 12 1.43 -0.74 5.66
C ALA A 12 -0.09 -0.71 5.46
N THR A 13 -0.63 0.44 5.06
CA THR A 13 -2.06 0.58 4.77
C THR A 13 -2.50 -0.34 3.64
N ASP A 14 -1.64 -0.64 2.66
CA ASP A 14 -1.96 -1.59 1.59
C ASP A 14 -2.17 -3.02 2.12
N LEU A 15 -1.43 -3.45 3.15
CA LEU A 15 -1.67 -4.74 3.80
C LEU A 15 -3.01 -4.77 4.55
N ALA A 16 -3.41 -3.64 5.15
CA ALA A 16 -4.70 -3.55 5.83
C ALA A 16 -5.84 -3.57 4.81
N ASP A 17 -5.70 -2.84 3.71
CA ASP A 17 -6.62 -2.86 2.57
C ASP A 17 -6.72 -4.27 1.96
N HIS A 18 -5.61 -5.00 1.85
CA HIS A 18 -5.57 -6.37 1.34
C HIS A 18 -6.50 -7.31 2.12
N LEU A 19 -6.43 -7.25 3.44
CA LEU A 19 -7.28 -8.04 4.33
C LEU A 19 -8.72 -7.52 4.30
N ALA A 20 -8.91 -6.19 4.32
CA ALA A 20 -10.24 -5.59 4.32
C ALA A 20 -11.04 -5.92 3.05
N LYS A 21 -10.39 -5.89 1.88
CA LYS A 21 -10.97 -6.33 0.59
C LYS A 21 -11.40 -7.80 0.60
N ARG A 22 -10.85 -8.61 1.50
CA ARG A 22 -11.17 -10.03 1.70
C ARG A 22 -12.18 -10.28 2.83
N GLY A 23 -12.83 -9.23 3.31
CA GLY A 23 -13.90 -9.31 4.29
C GLY A 23 -13.46 -9.23 5.75
N VAL A 24 -12.17 -9.01 6.02
CA VAL A 24 -11.70 -8.73 7.39
C VAL A 24 -12.18 -7.33 7.81
N PRO A 25 -12.83 -7.16 8.97
CA PRO A 25 -13.17 -5.83 9.47
C PRO A 25 -11.93 -4.93 9.52
N PHE A 26 -12.02 -3.70 9.00
CA PHE A 26 -10.84 -2.83 8.86
C PHE A 26 -10.09 -2.62 10.19
N ARG A 27 -10.80 -2.56 11.31
CA ARG A 27 -10.19 -2.48 12.65
C ARG A 27 -9.27 -3.67 12.93
N GLU A 28 -9.74 -4.88 12.65
CA GLU A 28 -8.97 -6.12 12.83
C GLU A 28 -7.78 -6.16 11.86
N ALA A 29 -8.00 -5.82 10.59
CA ALA A 29 -6.92 -5.71 9.60
C ALA A 29 -5.83 -4.72 10.04
N HIS A 30 -6.23 -3.55 10.54
CA HIS A 30 -5.32 -2.53 11.06
C HIS A 30 -4.57 -3.01 12.30
N GLU A 31 -5.20 -3.76 13.21
CA GLU A 31 -4.54 -4.35 14.39
C GLU A 31 -3.48 -5.39 13.99
N ILE A 32 -3.81 -6.29 13.06
CA ILE A 32 -2.89 -7.30 12.52
C ILE A 32 -1.66 -6.62 11.91
N VAL A 33 -1.89 -5.65 11.02
CA VAL A 33 -0.80 -4.91 10.36
C VAL A 33 -0.02 -4.06 11.36
N GLY A 34 -0.68 -3.47 12.35
CA GLY A 34 -0.02 -2.73 13.41
C GLY A 34 0.97 -3.59 14.20
N ARG A 35 0.66 -4.88 14.43
CA ARG A 35 1.60 -5.84 15.03
C ARG A 35 2.80 -6.09 14.12
N ILE A 36 2.58 -6.31 12.81
CA ILE A 36 3.66 -6.45 11.81
C ILE A 36 4.60 -5.24 11.87
N VAL A 37 4.06 -4.04 11.77
CA VAL A 37 4.84 -2.79 11.76
C VAL A 37 5.67 -2.65 13.04
N ARG A 38 5.07 -2.89 14.22
CA ARG A 38 5.78 -2.82 15.50
C ARG A 38 6.97 -3.78 15.57
N GLU A 39 6.77 -5.04 15.20
CA GLU A 39 7.83 -6.05 15.26
C GLU A 39 8.93 -5.79 14.23
N ARG A 40 8.58 -5.36 13.02
CA ARG A 40 9.54 -5.02 11.96
C ARG A 40 10.38 -3.81 12.35
N LEU A 41 9.76 -2.75 12.90
CA LEU A 41 10.47 -1.59 13.43
C LEU A 41 11.42 -1.97 14.57
N ALA A 42 10.98 -2.81 15.51
CA ALA A 42 11.82 -3.30 16.60
C ALA A 42 13.02 -4.11 16.09
N ALA A 43 12.87 -4.82 14.97
CA ALA A 43 13.93 -5.57 14.31
C ALA A 43 14.79 -4.72 13.35
N GLY A 44 14.55 -3.41 13.22
CA GLY A 44 15.25 -2.55 12.27
C GLY A 44 15.02 -2.92 10.79
N LYS A 45 13.87 -3.53 10.49
CA LYS A 45 13.48 -3.97 9.14
C LYS A 45 12.29 -3.16 8.62
N ASP A 46 12.19 -3.00 7.31
CA ASP A 46 10.99 -2.45 6.64
C ASP A 46 10.01 -3.56 6.23
N LEU A 47 8.86 -3.25 5.62
CA LEU A 47 7.96 -4.25 5.02
C LEU A 47 8.57 -4.96 3.81
N GLY A 48 9.50 -4.30 3.12
CA GLY A 48 10.26 -4.91 2.02
C GLY A 48 10.94 -6.22 2.44
N GLY A 49 10.95 -7.20 1.54
CA GLY A 49 11.59 -8.50 1.75
C GLY A 49 10.83 -9.46 2.66
N MET A 50 9.58 -9.15 3.03
CA MET A 50 8.69 -10.12 3.65
C MET A 50 8.34 -11.24 2.67
N THR A 51 8.18 -12.44 3.20
CA THR A 51 7.65 -13.59 2.47
C THR A 51 6.16 -13.77 2.78
N LEU A 52 5.48 -14.58 1.96
CA LEU A 52 4.08 -14.94 2.23
C LEU A 52 3.97 -15.76 3.53
N GLU A 53 4.99 -16.56 3.84
CA GLU A 53 5.05 -17.32 5.09
C GLU A 53 5.14 -16.40 6.29
N ASP A 54 5.99 -15.35 6.24
CA ASP A 54 6.06 -14.33 7.28
C ASP A 54 4.68 -13.70 7.52
N LEU A 55 4.00 -13.26 6.45
CA LEU A 55 2.66 -12.66 6.53
C LEU A 55 1.63 -13.64 7.10
N ARG A 56 1.64 -14.89 6.65
CA ARG A 56 0.73 -15.94 7.13
C ARG A 56 0.97 -16.32 8.59
N GLY A 57 2.20 -16.11 9.10
CA GLY A 57 2.49 -16.20 10.53
C GLY A 57 1.71 -15.19 11.38
N TYR A 58 1.32 -14.04 10.80
CA TYR A 58 0.45 -13.07 11.45
C TYR A 58 -1.03 -13.37 11.24
N ASP A 59 -1.41 -13.73 10.02
CA ASP A 59 -2.79 -14.08 9.67
C ASP A 59 -2.88 -14.97 8.42
N GLY A 60 -3.59 -16.10 8.52
CA GLY A 60 -3.70 -17.08 7.43
C GLY A 60 -4.44 -16.57 6.18
N ARG A 61 -5.15 -15.44 6.26
CA ARG A 61 -5.90 -14.85 5.13
C ARG A 61 -5.02 -14.04 4.17
N PHE A 62 -3.74 -13.84 4.48
CA PHE A 62 -2.81 -13.24 3.52
C PHE A 62 -2.58 -14.15 2.31
N GLU A 63 -2.64 -13.53 1.13
CA GLU A 63 -2.33 -14.16 -0.16
C GLU A 63 -1.04 -13.59 -0.76
N ALA A 64 -0.48 -14.29 -1.74
CA ALA A 64 0.76 -13.86 -2.40
C ALA A 64 0.66 -12.44 -2.98
N THR A 65 -0.53 -12.00 -3.41
CA THR A 65 -0.74 -10.65 -3.96
C THR A 65 -0.47 -9.54 -2.95
N ALA A 66 -0.50 -9.83 -1.64
CA ALA A 66 -0.16 -8.84 -0.61
C ALA A 66 1.26 -8.28 -0.78
N LEU A 67 2.20 -9.14 -1.20
CA LEU A 67 3.60 -8.74 -1.43
C LEU A 67 3.75 -7.84 -2.65
N ASP A 68 2.91 -8.05 -3.66
CA ASP A 68 2.88 -7.17 -4.83
C ASP A 68 2.21 -5.84 -4.51
N GLU A 69 1.11 -5.85 -3.75
CA GLU A 69 0.34 -4.66 -3.38
C GLU A 69 1.19 -3.64 -2.59
N ILE A 70 2.14 -4.10 -1.76
CA ILE A 70 3.03 -3.21 -1.00
C ILE A 70 4.18 -2.60 -1.80
N ARG A 71 4.35 -2.96 -3.08
CA ARG A 71 5.38 -2.33 -3.93
C ARG A 71 5.00 -0.87 -4.20
N PRO A 72 5.94 0.10 -4.17
CA PRO A 72 5.62 1.52 -4.34
C PRO A 72 4.78 1.83 -5.59
N GLU A 73 5.07 1.18 -6.71
CA GLU A 73 4.33 1.35 -7.96
C GLU A 73 2.86 0.91 -7.84
N ASN A 74 2.61 -0.21 -7.15
CA ASN A 74 1.29 -0.80 -7.01
C ASN A 74 0.48 -0.07 -5.93
N SER A 75 1.11 0.31 -4.82
CA SER A 75 0.49 1.14 -3.78
C SER A 75 -0.04 2.44 -4.38
N MET A 76 0.80 3.17 -5.13
CA MET A 76 0.41 4.40 -5.82
C MET A 76 -0.66 4.15 -6.90
N GLY A 77 -0.48 3.11 -7.71
CA GLY A 77 -1.41 2.74 -8.79
C GLY A 77 -2.79 2.31 -8.29
N SER A 78 -2.89 1.78 -7.06
CA SER A 78 -4.17 1.38 -6.47
C SER A 78 -5.07 2.57 -6.10
N ARG A 79 -4.51 3.78 -5.98
CA ARG A 79 -5.26 5.00 -5.62
C ARG A 79 -5.89 5.61 -6.88
N ALA A 80 -6.81 4.88 -7.49
CA ALA A 80 -7.45 5.23 -8.77
C ALA A 80 -8.77 6.01 -8.63
N SER A 81 -9.19 6.33 -7.41
CA SER A 81 -10.33 7.25 -7.18
C SER A 81 -10.04 8.64 -7.78
N PRO A 82 -11.08 9.44 -8.12
CA PRO A 82 -10.88 10.83 -8.56
C PRO A 82 -9.96 11.62 -7.61
N GLY A 83 -8.96 12.30 -8.15
CA GLY A 83 -7.93 13.01 -7.38
C GLY A 83 -6.84 12.13 -6.76
N GLY A 84 -6.86 10.81 -6.99
CA GLY A 84 -5.87 9.87 -6.49
C GLY A 84 -4.52 9.93 -7.23
N THR A 85 -3.56 9.17 -6.72
CA THR A 85 -2.16 9.17 -7.20
C THR A 85 -1.88 8.21 -8.34
N ALA A 86 -2.86 7.42 -8.78
CA ALA A 86 -2.65 6.48 -9.87
C ALA A 86 -2.22 7.24 -11.16
N PRO A 87 -1.29 6.70 -11.97
CA PRO A 87 -0.73 7.42 -13.12
C PRO A 87 -1.77 7.96 -14.10
N GLU A 88 -2.86 7.23 -14.33
CA GLU A 88 -4.00 7.67 -15.15
C GLU A 88 -4.73 8.86 -14.54
N ARG A 89 -4.94 8.88 -13.22
CA ARG A 89 -5.57 10.02 -12.52
C ARG A 89 -4.72 11.28 -12.60
N VAL A 90 -3.40 11.13 -12.47
CA VAL A 90 -2.46 12.25 -12.62
C VAL A 90 -2.44 12.79 -14.06
N ARG A 91 -2.50 11.91 -15.07
CA ARG A 91 -2.60 12.33 -16.48
C ARG A 91 -3.91 13.07 -16.76
N GLU A 92 -5.03 12.60 -16.21
CA GLU A 92 -6.32 13.28 -16.32
C GLU A 92 -6.27 14.68 -15.70
N ALA A 93 -5.77 14.80 -14.47
CA ALA A 93 -5.61 16.09 -13.80
C ALA A 93 -4.69 17.05 -14.57
N LEU A 94 -3.59 16.56 -15.14
CA LEU A 94 -2.69 17.37 -15.95
C LEU A 94 -3.38 17.89 -17.22
N LYS A 95 -4.17 17.06 -17.88
CA LYS A 95 -4.95 17.45 -19.06
C LYS A 95 -5.94 18.57 -18.71
N GLU A 96 -6.73 18.38 -17.65
CA GLU A 96 -7.74 19.36 -17.20
C GLU A 96 -7.11 20.73 -16.90
N VAL A 97 -6.00 20.75 -16.16
CA VAL A 97 -5.30 21.99 -15.83
C VAL A 97 -4.73 22.66 -17.08
N THR A 98 -4.17 21.88 -18.01
CA THR A 98 -3.60 22.42 -19.25
C THR A 98 -4.69 23.09 -20.10
N GLU A 99 -5.87 22.48 -20.21
CA GLU A 99 -7.01 23.05 -20.94
C GLU A 99 -7.56 24.30 -20.24
N ALA A 100 -7.54 24.35 -18.91
CA ALA A 100 -7.99 25.51 -18.14
C ALA A 100 -7.06 26.73 -18.31
N LEU A 101 -5.75 26.52 -18.46
CA LEU A 101 -4.76 27.60 -18.66
C LEU A 101 -4.75 28.20 -20.07
N GLN A 102 -5.37 27.53 -21.04
CA GLN A 102 -5.48 28.00 -22.43
C GLN A 102 -6.72 28.86 -22.70
N LYS A 103 -7.59 29.01 -21.69
CA LYS A 103 -8.77 29.88 -21.73
C LYS A 103 -8.44 31.25 -21.16
#